data_AF-A0AAD7ETH3-F1
#
_entry.id   AF-A0AAD7ETH3-F1
#
_cell.length_a   1.000
_cell.length_b   1.000
_cell.length_c   1.000
_cell.angle_alpha   90.00
_cell.angle_beta   90.00
_cell.angle_gamma   90.00
#
_symmetry.space_group_name_H-M   'P 1'
#
loop_
_entity.id
_entity.type
_entity.pdbx_description
1 polymer ?
#
loop_
_entity_poly.entity_id
_entity_poly.type
_entity_poly.pdbx_seq_one_letter_code
_entity_poly.pdbx_strand_id
1 'polypeptide(L)'
;MGLSILSGFLLALSLSQCISAQDNHEWIAPTATDVRSPCPGLNTLANHGYLHRSGKNISIPDMLQAALDGFNVGPDTIIQAAKFGLLSGDDPTTLNLDALQLHNLVEHDASISRNDFAIGDNLHFNETVFSTLANANPGVDFYNATSAGQVMHDRLADSLARNPTTTNTRKEFELRIRESALYLSILGDPVTGVAPKNFVQIFFREERLPVAEGWTRSPTLITSASMGPMSRIIGAAAVWTATQACEPLVIGPNITL
;
A
#
# COMPACT_ATOMS: atom_id res chain seq x y z
N MET A 1 49.19 63.97 26.95
CA MET A 1 48.67 63.79 25.58
C MET A 1 49.02 62.37 25.12
N GLY A 2 48.02 61.59 24.67
CA GLY A 2 48.13 60.25 24.05
C GLY A 2 48.04 59.08 25.05
N LEU A 3 46.93 58.34 25.20
CA LEU A 3 46.25 57.28 24.39
C LEU A 3 46.79 55.85 24.57
N SER A 4 45.90 54.90 24.93
CA SER A 4 45.68 53.54 24.33
C SER A 4 45.08 52.58 25.38
N ILE A 5 43.76 52.34 25.43
CA ILE A 5 42.99 51.26 24.78
C ILE A 5 43.62 49.87 24.86
N LEU A 6 42.99 48.97 25.62
CA LEU A 6 42.94 47.53 25.32
C LEU A 6 41.51 47.02 25.60
N SER A 7 40.71 46.89 24.53
CA SER A 7 39.49 46.08 24.53
C SER A 7 39.87 44.65 24.16
N GLY A 8 39.70 43.71 25.08
CA GLY A 8 39.78 42.27 24.80
C GLY A 8 38.45 41.77 24.26
N PHE A 9 38.42 41.38 22.99
CA PHE A 9 37.32 40.61 22.40
C PHE A 9 37.50 39.12 22.74
N LEU A 10 36.55 38.53 23.47
CA LEU A 10 36.39 37.08 23.60
C LEU A 10 35.59 36.57 22.40
N LEU A 11 36.25 35.85 21.49
CA LEU A 11 35.58 35.06 20.45
C LEU A 11 35.06 33.76 21.07
N ALA A 12 33.74 33.64 21.22
CA ALA A 12 33.10 32.35 21.47
C ALA A 12 32.87 31.66 20.12
N LEU A 13 33.64 30.61 19.82
CA LEU A 13 33.32 29.71 18.71
C LEU A 13 32.11 28.85 19.13
N SER A 14 30.96 29.08 18.49
CA SER A 14 29.85 28.13 18.52
C SER A 14 30.16 26.99 17.54
N LEU A 15 30.38 25.79 18.07
CA LEU A 15 30.36 24.57 17.26
C LEU A 15 28.91 24.32 16.83
N SER A 16 28.58 24.69 15.60
CA SER A 16 27.33 24.29 14.96
C SER A 16 27.39 22.79 14.69
N GLN A 17 26.81 21.99 15.58
CA GLN A 17 26.56 20.58 15.30
C GLN A 17 25.41 20.52 14.29
N CYS A 18 25.74 20.28 13.02
CA CYS A 18 24.78 19.75 12.07
C CYS A 18 24.42 18.33 12.53
N ILE A 19 23.39 18.21 13.37
CA ILE A 19 22.66 16.95 13.49
C ILE A 19 21.98 16.78 12.14
N SER A 20 22.64 16.05 11.22
CA SER A 20 21.91 15.46 10.11
C SER A 20 20.89 14.55 10.78
N ALA A 21 19.60 14.84 10.64
CA ALA A 21 18.58 13.86 10.92
C ALA A 21 18.94 12.64 10.06
N GLN A 22 19.44 11.58 10.69
CA GLN A 22 19.69 10.32 10.02
C GLN A 22 18.34 9.87 9.49
N ASP A 23 18.21 9.81 8.17
CA ASP A 23 16.97 9.45 7.50
C ASP A 23 16.55 8.05 7.99
N ASN A 24 15.59 8.02 8.93
CA ASN A 24 15.36 6.90 9.86
C ASN A 24 14.41 5.83 9.28
N HIS A 25 14.48 5.66 7.96
CA HIS A 25 13.56 4.83 7.19
C HIS A 25 14.18 3.52 6.71
N GLU A 26 15.16 3.00 7.45
CA GLU A 26 15.66 1.64 7.24
C GLU A 26 14.53 0.61 7.44
N TRP A 27 14.57 -0.43 6.63
CA TRP A 27 13.66 -1.56 6.76
C TRP A 27 14.00 -2.35 8.03
N ILE A 28 13.00 -2.59 8.86
CA ILE A 28 13.09 -3.44 10.04
C ILE A 28 11.90 -4.39 10.01
N ALA A 29 12.18 -5.69 10.06
CA ALA A 29 11.14 -6.72 10.13
C ALA A 29 10.22 -6.49 11.35
N PRO A 30 8.91 -6.77 11.23
CA PRO A 30 8.01 -6.73 12.38
C PRO A 30 8.43 -7.74 13.45
N THR A 31 8.29 -7.34 14.71
CA THR A 31 8.39 -8.25 15.85
C THR A 31 7.08 -9.00 16.09
N ALA A 32 7.10 -9.99 16.98
CA ALA A 32 5.90 -10.76 17.33
C ALA A 32 4.77 -9.93 17.97
N THR A 33 5.05 -8.72 18.47
CA THR A 33 4.04 -7.82 19.07
C THR A 33 3.52 -6.75 18.12
N ASP A 34 4.15 -6.62 16.95
CA ASP A 34 3.76 -5.66 15.93
C ASP A 34 2.68 -6.28 15.05
N VAL A 35 1.71 -5.45 14.64
CA VAL A 35 0.61 -5.89 13.79
C VAL A 35 0.77 -5.34 12.38
N ARG A 36 0.25 -6.08 11.41
CA ARG A 36 0.27 -5.74 9.99
C ARG A 36 -1.12 -5.93 9.41
N SER A 37 -1.34 -5.40 8.22
CA SER A 37 -2.61 -5.36 7.49
C SER A 37 -2.61 -6.31 6.29
N PRO A 38 -3.75 -6.53 5.61
CA PRO A 38 -3.75 -7.15 4.28
C PRO A 38 -3.10 -6.26 3.20
N CYS A 39 -2.83 -4.98 3.49
CA CYS A 39 -2.25 -4.03 2.55
C CYS A 39 -0.70 -4.03 2.60
N PRO A 40 -0.01 -4.50 1.55
CA PRO A 40 1.45 -4.50 1.53
C PRO A 40 2.05 -3.07 1.57
N GLY A 41 1.32 -2.07 1.10
CA GLY A 41 1.74 -0.66 1.17
C GLY A 41 1.84 -0.13 2.59
N LEU A 42 0.77 -0.28 3.39
CA LEU A 42 0.79 0.15 4.80
C LEU A 42 1.81 -0.65 5.61
N ASN A 43 1.95 -1.94 5.32
CA ASN A 43 2.94 -2.79 5.99
C ASN A 43 4.37 -2.34 5.67
N THR A 44 4.65 -2.02 4.42
CA THR A 44 5.94 -1.46 4.00
C THR A 44 6.22 -0.14 4.69
N LEU A 45 5.24 0.77 4.76
CA LEU A 45 5.39 2.05 5.46
C LEU A 45 5.67 1.85 6.96
N ALA A 46 5.04 0.87 7.62
CA ALA A 46 5.33 0.52 9.00
C ALA A 46 6.72 -0.13 9.15
N ASN A 47 7.11 -1.05 8.27
CA ASN A 47 8.44 -1.69 8.27
C ASN A 47 9.58 -0.70 8.01
N HIS A 48 9.31 0.42 7.35
CA HIS A 48 10.24 1.52 7.14
C HIS A 48 10.04 2.67 8.14
N GLY A 49 9.14 2.56 9.12
CA GLY A 49 8.95 3.61 10.14
C GLY A 49 8.36 4.93 9.64
N TYR A 50 7.75 4.95 8.44
CA TYR A 50 6.89 6.07 8.00
C TYR A 50 5.57 6.08 8.79
N LEU A 51 5.06 4.88 9.10
CA LEU A 51 4.03 4.67 10.11
C LEU A 51 4.67 4.15 11.39
N HIS A 52 3.93 4.19 12.50
CA HIS A 52 4.33 3.51 13.73
C HIS A 52 4.71 2.06 13.43
N ARG A 53 5.96 1.67 13.72
CA ARG A 53 6.50 0.32 13.42
C ARG A 53 5.68 -0.81 14.08
N SER A 54 5.03 -0.49 15.20
CA SER A 54 4.11 -1.40 15.89
C SER A 54 2.83 -1.72 15.12
N GLY A 55 2.48 -0.90 14.11
CA GLY A 55 1.23 -1.01 13.37
C GLY A 55 0.00 -0.57 14.16
N LYS A 56 0.17 0.13 15.28
CA LYS A 56 -0.92 0.47 16.22
C LYS A 56 -1.18 1.96 16.32
N ASN A 57 -2.41 2.33 16.68
CA ASN A 57 -2.86 3.69 16.90
C ASN A 57 -2.55 4.62 15.71
N ILE A 58 -2.91 4.20 14.50
CA ILE A 58 -2.65 4.93 13.26
C ILE A 58 -3.88 5.76 12.91
N SER A 59 -3.72 7.07 12.78
CA SER A 59 -4.78 7.99 12.37
C SER A 59 -4.83 8.17 10.84
N ILE A 60 -5.91 8.78 10.34
CA ILE A 60 -5.99 9.19 8.91
C ILE A 60 -4.82 10.10 8.52
N PRO A 61 -4.53 11.20 9.24
CA PRO A 61 -3.35 12.02 8.93
C PRO A 61 -2.04 11.24 8.84
N ASP A 62 -1.82 10.26 9.73
CA ASP A 62 -0.61 9.42 9.69
C ASP A 62 -0.53 8.62 8.39
N MET A 63 -1.64 7.99 7.97
CA MET A 63 -1.70 7.25 6.70
C MET A 63 -1.44 8.16 5.49
N LEU A 64 -2.05 9.34 5.45
CA LEU A 64 -1.89 10.30 4.35
C LEU A 64 -0.44 10.80 4.24
N GLN A 65 0.15 11.17 5.38
CA GLN A 65 1.52 11.69 5.43
C GLN A 65 2.52 10.58 5.09
N ALA A 66 2.38 9.39 5.65
CA ALA A 66 3.26 8.26 5.35
C ALA A 66 3.21 7.85 3.88
N ALA A 67 2.03 7.83 3.25
CA ALA A 67 1.92 7.52 1.82
C ALA A 67 2.56 8.61 0.94
N LEU A 68 2.42 9.88 1.32
CA LEU A 68 3.08 10.98 0.64
C LEU A 68 4.61 10.88 0.77
N ASP A 69 5.12 10.70 1.99
CA ASP A 69 6.56 10.69 2.27
C ASP A 69 7.23 9.45 1.72
N GLY A 70 6.67 8.26 1.95
CA GLY A 70 7.24 6.99 1.52
C GLY A 70 7.08 6.70 0.03
N PHE A 71 5.95 7.08 -0.58
CA PHE A 71 5.61 6.67 -1.95
C PHE A 71 5.35 7.80 -2.94
N ASN A 72 5.25 9.05 -2.48
CA ASN A 72 4.74 10.18 -3.28
C ASN A 72 3.27 10.00 -3.70
N VAL A 73 2.46 9.37 -2.85
CA VAL A 73 1.03 9.18 -3.09
C VAL A 73 0.24 10.34 -2.50
N GLY A 74 -0.53 11.02 -3.35
CA GLY A 74 -1.38 12.14 -2.98
C GLY A 74 -2.58 11.71 -2.14
N PRO A 75 -3.08 12.58 -1.23
CA PRO A 75 -4.21 12.25 -0.35
C PRO A 75 -5.47 11.81 -1.10
N ASP A 76 -5.73 12.36 -2.28
CA ASP A 76 -6.89 12.03 -3.11
C ASP A 76 -6.98 10.53 -3.45
N THR A 77 -5.83 9.87 -3.53
CA THR A 77 -5.71 8.46 -3.89
C THR A 77 -6.15 7.51 -2.77
N ILE A 78 -5.86 7.86 -1.51
CA ILE A 78 -6.05 6.95 -0.38
C ILE A 78 -7.03 7.45 0.69
N ILE A 79 -7.52 8.70 0.60
CA ILE A 79 -8.39 9.28 1.63
C ILE A 79 -9.67 8.47 1.87
N GLN A 80 -10.27 7.91 0.82
CA GLN A 80 -11.47 7.09 0.96
C GLN A 80 -11.16 5.78 1.69
N ALA A 81 -10.09 5.07 1.29
CA ALA A 81 -9.64 3.86 1.95
C ALA A 81 -9.27 4.11 3.42
N ALA A 82 -8.58 5.22 3.73
CA ALA A 82 -8.23 5.60 5.09
C ALA A 82 -9.48 5.87 5.96
N LYS A 83 -10.51 6.53 5.39
CA LYS A 83 -11.79 6.78 6.08
C LYS A 83 -12.58 5.51 6.34
N PHE A 84 -12.73 4.64 5.34
CA PHE A 84 -13.39 3.36 5.54
C PHE A 84 -12.59 2.47 6.49
N GLY A 85 -11.27 2.50 6.43
CA GLY A 85 -10.38 1.77 7.33
C GLY A 85 -10.63 2.07 8.81
N LEU A 86 -10.98 3.30 9.20
CA LEU A 86 -11.33 3.61 10.59
C LEU A 86 -12.56 2.84 11.09
N LEU A 87 -13.48 2.45 10.19
CA LEU A 87 -14.63 1.63 10.57
C LEU A 87 -14.25 0.20 10.96
N SER A 88 -13.02 -0.24 10.69
CA SER A 88 -12.58 -1.61 10.98
C SER A 88 -12.29 -1.88 12.46
N GLY A 89 -12.13 -0.83 13.27
CA GLY A 89 -11.87 -0.92 14.71
C GLY A 89 -12.89 -0.18 15.55
N ASP A 90 -12.74 -0.27 16.87
CA ASP A 90 -13.65 0.36 17.83
C ASP A 90 -13.30 1.83 18.15
N ASP A 91 -12.06 2.26 17.87
CA ASP A 91 -11.62 3.64 18.11
C ASP A 91 -12.03 4.56 16.95
N PRO A 92 -12.70 5.70 17.21
CA PRO A 92 -13.24 6.55 16.15
C PRO A 92 -12.18 7.39 15.42
N THR A 93 -10.94 7.40 15.89
CA THR A 93 -9.88 8.29 15.40
C THR A 93 -8.63 7.57 14.92
N THR A 94 -8.43 6.33 15.36
CA THR A 94 -7.25 5.52 15.05
C THR A 94 -7.62 4.07 14.77
N LEU A 95 -6.75 3.35 14.06
CA LEU A 95 -6.85 1.90 13.87
C LEU A 95 -5.52 1.21 14.15
N ASN A 96 -5.60 -0.08 14.43
CA ASN A 96 -4.46 -0.99 14.32
C ASN A 96 -4.49 -1.66 12.94
N LEU A 97 -3.34 -1.88 12.32
CA LEU A 97 -3.25 -2.35 10.93
C LEU A 97 -3.96 -3.70 10.69
N ASP A 98 -3.96 -4.59 11.68
CA ASP A 98 -4.62 -5.89 11.62
C ASP A 98 -6.15 -5.80 11.63
N ALA A 99 -6.73 -4.69 12.09
CA ALA A 99 -8.17 -4.46 12.01
C ALA A 99 -8.64 -4.39 10.54
N LEU A 100 -7.77 -3.95 9.63
CA LEU A 100 -8.08 -3.83 8.19
C LEU A 100 -8.36 -5.17 7.50
N GLN A 101 -8.17 -6.32 8.18
CA GLN A 101 -8.61 -7.63 7.69
C GLN A 101 -10.13 -7.84 7.75
N LEU A 102 -10.89 -6.88 8.28
CA LEU A 102 -12.35 -6.95 8.36
C LEU A 102 -12.96 -7.13 6.95
N HIS A 103 -13.44 -8.33 6.71
CA HIS A 103 -13.95 -8.76 5.41
C HIS A 103 -15.17 -7.95 4.95
N ASN A 104 -15.22 -7.66 3.65
CA ASN A 104 -16.25 -6.89 2.95
C ASN A 104 -16.36 -5.39 3.29
N LEU A 105 -15.44 -4.84 4.10
CA LEU A 105 -15.30 -3.39 4.30
C LEU A 105 -14.40 -2.78 3.21
N VAL A 106 -13.08 -2.96 3.37
CA VAL A 106 -12.07 -2.66 2.32
C VAL A 106 -11.42 -3.96 1.86
N GLU A 107 -11.10 -4.87 2.81
CA GLU A 107 -10.68 -6.23 2.49
C GLU A 107 -11.74 -6.96 1.67
N HIS A 108 -11.29 -7.70 0.67
CA HIS A 108 -12.14 -8.37 -0.31
C HIS A 108 -11.52 -9.65 -0.87
N ASP A 109 -12.39 -10.52 -1.37
CA ASP A 109 -12.02 -11.73 -2.11
C ASP A 109 -11.26 -11.43 -3.41
N ALA A 110 -10.67 -12.47 -3.99
CA ALA A 110 -9.88 -12.41 -5.22
C ALA A 110 -8.69 -11.43 -5.14
N SER A 111 -8.12 -11.35 -3.93
CA SER A 111 -6.86 -10.66 -3.63
C SER A 111 -5.69 -11.25 -4.42
N ILE A 112 -4.68 -10.42 -4.73
CA ILE A 112 -3.50 -10.83 -5.50
C ILE A 112 -2.42 -11.52 -4.67
N SER A 113 -2.50 -11.48 -3.34
CA SER A 113 -1.48 -12.06 -2.45
C SER A 113 -1.99 -12.64 -1.14
N ARG A 114 -3.29 -12.57 -0.85
CA ARG A 114 -3.95 -13.08 0.38
C ARG A 114 -5.03 -14.08 -0.03
N ASN A 115 -5.36 -15.04 0.84
CA ASN A 115 -6.51 -15.91 0.57
C ASN A 115 -7.81 -15.12 0.74
N ASP A 116 -8.87 -15.62 0.13
CA ASP A 116 -10.24 -15.19 0.44
C ASP A 116 -10.60 -15.58 1.88
N PHE A 117 -11.38 -14.74 2.54
CA PHE A 117 -11.76 -14.89 3.95
C PHE A 117 -12.40 -16.24 4.26
N ALA A 118 -13.27 -16.74 3.39
CA ALA A 118 -14.04 -17.97 3.64
C ALA A 118 -13.21 -19.26 3.56
N ILE A 119 -12.02 -19.21 2.97
CA ILE A 119 -11.22 -20.41 2.64
C ILE A 119 -9.77 -20.34 3.12
N GLY A 120 -9.39 -19.32 3.88
CA GLY A 120 -8.05 -19.23 4.44
C GLY A 120 -7.75 -17.93 5.17
N ASP A 121 -6.47 -17.70 5.37
CA ASP A 121 -5.92 -16.48 5.98
C ASP A 121 -5.98 -15.32 4.97
N ASN A 122 -6.85 -14.34 5.24
CA ASN A 122 -7.05 -13.12 4.44
C ASN A 122 -6.13 -11.96 4.87
N LEU A 123 -5.24 -12.17 5.84
CA LEU A 123 -4.37 -11.14 6.38
C LEU A 123 -2.94 -11.25 5.84
N HIS A 124 -2.35 -12.44 5.89
CA HIS A 124 -0.93 -12.63 5.61
C HIS A 124 -0.64 -12.92 4.14
N PHE A 125 0.56 -12.52 3.69
CA PHE A 125 1.06 -12.86 2.35
C PHE A 125 1.05 -14.37 2.13
N ASN A 126 0.60 -14.80 0.96
CA ASN A 126 0.51 -16.18 0.55
C ASN A 126 1.18 -16.38 -0.82
N GLU A 127 2.31 -17.09 -0.85
CA GLU A 127 3.09 -17.32 -2.07
C GLU A 127 2.30 -18.10 -3.13
N THR A 128 1.42 -19.02 -2.73
CA THR A 128 0.58 -19.77 -3.68
C THR A 128 -0.40 -18.86 -4.40
N VAL A 129 -1.09 -17.97 -3.67
CA VAL A 129 -1.97 -16.95 -4.26
C VAL A 129 -1.17 -15.99 -5.14
N PHE A 130 -0.03 -15.50 -4.63
CA PHE A 130 0.81 -14.54 -5.33
C PHE A 130 1.45 -15.11 -6.60
N SER A 131 1.57 -16.43 -6.72
CA SER A 131 2.16 -17.09 -7.89
C SER A 131 1.49 -16.71 -9.21
N THR A 132 0.18 -16.37 -9.21
CA THR A 132 -0.51 -15.85 -10.40
C THR A 132 0.13 -14.55 -10.89
N LEU A 133 0.38 -13.59 -9.99
CA LEU A 133 1.08 -12.35 -10.34
C LEU A 133 2.57 -12.62 -10.63
N ALA A 134 3.23 -13.45 -9.82
CA ALA A 134 4.66 -13.76 -10.00
C ALA A 134 4.98 -14.27 -11.43
N ASN A 135 4.09 -15.09 -12.00
CA ASN A 135 4.24 -15.67 -13.33
C ASN A 135 3.60 -14.84 -14.46
N ALA A 136 2.95 -13.71 -14.15
CA ALA A 136 2.27 -12.90 -15.15
C ALA A 136 3.26 -12.23 -16.14
N ASN A 137 2.75 -11.88 -17.32
CA ASN A 137 3.50 -11.22 -18.40
C ASN A 137 4.77 -12.00 -18.82
N PRO A 138 4.65 -13.26 -19.27
CA PRO A 138 5.80 -14.10 -19.58
C PRO A 138 6.65 -13.52 -20.73
N GLY A 139 7.96 -13.75 -20.69
CA GLY A 139 8.90 -13.28 -21.72
C GLY A 139 9.43 -11.86 -21.53
N VAL A 140 8.95 -11.13 -20.52
CA VAL A 140 9.47 -9.81 -20.13
C VAL A 140 9.69 -9.72 -18.61
N ASP A 141 10.46 -8.73 -18.18
CA ASP A 141 10.92 -8.51 -16.79
C ASP A 141 10.13 -7.40 -16.05
N PHE A 142 8.98 -6.99 -16.60
CA PHE A 142 8.09 -6.01 -15.97
C PHE A 142 6.63 -6.51 -15.93
N TYR A 143 5.86 -5.95 -14.99
CA TYR A 143 4.41 -5.95 -15.03
C TYR A 143 3.91 -4.66 -15.67
N ASN A 144 2.75 -4.72 -16.32
CA ASN A 144 2.04 -3.57 -16.86
C ASN A 144 0.53 -3.66 -16.57
N ALA A 145 -0.19 -2.59 -16.90
CA ALA A 145 -1.64 -2.49 -16.73
C ALA A 145 -2.42 -3.68 -17.34
N THR A 146 -2.06 -4.13 -18.55
CA THR A 146 -2.72 -5.26 -19.21
C THR A 146 -2.50 -6.57 -18.43
N SER A 147 -1.25 -6.85 -18.04
CA SER A 147 -0.93 -8.05 -17.25
C SER A 147 -1.59 -8.04 -15.88
N ALA A 148 -1.73 -6.86 -15.25
CA ALA A 148 -2.43 -6.72 -13.98
C ALA A 148 -3.93 -7.00 -14.11
N GLY A 149 -4.57 -6.52 -15.19
CA GLY A 149 -5.95 -6.89 -15.51
C GLY A 149 -6.13 -8.39 -15.75
N GLN A 150 -5.20 -9.03 -16.47
CA GLN A 150 -5.23 -10.49 -16.66
C GLN A 150 -5.07 -11.25 -15.32
N VAL A 151 -4.18 -10.81 -14.44
CA VAL A 151 -4.05 -11.36 -13.08
C VAL A 151 -5.34 -11.20 -12.31
N MET A 152 -6.01 -10.04 -12.38
CA MET A 152 -7.33 -9.87 -11.77
C MET A 152 -8.36 -10.85 -12.34
N HIS A 153 -8.38 -11.09 -13.65
CA HIS A 153 -9.27 -12.08 -14.25
C HIS A 153 -9.02 -13.47 -13.64
N ASP A 154 -7.76 -13.92 -13.66
CA ASP A 154 -7.37 -15.26 -13.23
C ASP A 154 -7.60 -15.45 -11.71
N ARG A 155 -7.31 -14.43 -10.89
CA ARG A 155 -7.55 -14.47 -9.44
C ARG A 155 -9.04 -14.56 -9.10
N LEU A 156 -9.90 -13.86 -9.85
CA LEU A 156 -11.35 -13.96 -9.66
C LEU A 156 -11.87 -15.33 -10.09
N ALA A 157 -11.43 -15.85 -11.24
CA ALA A 157 -11.82 -17.17 -11.71
C ALA A 157 -11.46 -18.27 -10.70
N ASP A 158 -10.27 -18.20 -10.12
CA ASP A 158 -9.83 -19.12 -9.08
C ASP A 158 -10.66 -19.00 -7.77
N SER A 159 -11.00 -17.78 -7.37
CA SER A 159 -11.85 -17.53 -6.20
C SER A 159 -13.25 -18.13 -6.42
N LEU A 160 -13.87 -17.86 -7.57
CA LEU A 160 -15.17 -18.43 -7.95
C LEU A 160 -15.17 -19.97 -8.03
N ALA A 161 -14.03 -20.57 -8.38
CA ALA A 161 -13.90 -22.02 -8.46
C ALA A 161 -13.76 -22.70 -7.09
N ARG A 162 -13.14 -22.02 -6.10
CA ARG A 162 -12.76 -22.62 -4.81
C ARG A 162 -13.57 -22.12 -3.62
N ASN A 163 -14.11 -20.90 -3.71
CA ASN A 163 -14.85 -20.23 -2.65
C ASN A 163 -16.32 -20.03 -3.08
N PRO A 164 -17.26 -20.89 -2.62
CA PRO A 164 -18.67 -20.80 -2.99
C PRO A 164 -19.38 -19.55 -2.44
N THR A 165 -18.72 -18.82 -1.54
CA THR A 165 -19.21 -17.58 -0.91
C THR A 165 -18.48 -16.33 -1.42
N THR A 166 -17.74 -16.43 -2.53
CA THR A 166 -17.01 -15.30 -3.13
C THR A 166 -17.91 -14.07 -3.28
N THR A 167 -17.49 -12.93 -2.73
CA THR A 167 -18.12 -11.62 -2.97
C THR A 167 -17.46 -10.97 -4.18
N ASN A 168 -18.23 -10.74 -5.24
CA ASN A 168 -17.71 -10.12 -6.46
C ASN A 168 -18.77 -9.19 -7.09
N THR A 169 -18.70 -7.93 -6.67
CA THR A 169 -19.56 -6.85 -7.14
C THR A 169 -18.73 -5.73 -7.78
N ARG A 170 -19.40 -4.62 -8.11
CA ARG A 170 -18.74 -3.43 -8.64
C ARG A 170 -17.71 -2.84 -7.66
N LYS A 171 -17.96 -2.83 -6.35
CA LYS A 171 -17.02 -2.35 -5.34
C LYS A 171 -15.72 -3.16 -5.32
N GLU A 172 -15.78 -4.50 -5.21
CA GLU A 172 -14.56 -5.31 -5.22
C GLU A 172 -13.81 -5.16 -6.55
N PHE A 173 -14.52 -5.10 -7.67
CA PHE A 173 -13.90 -4.86 -8.97
C PHE A 173 -13.12 -3.54 -9.02
N GLU A 174 -13.72 -2.46 -8.52
CA GLU A 174 -13.07 -1.14 -8.50
C GLU A 174 -11.92 -1.04 -7.50
N LEU A 175 -12.02 -1.68 -6.33
CA LEU A 175 -10.93 -1.75 -5.35
C LEU A 175 -9.72 -2.47 -5.97
N ARG A 176 -9.92 -3.64 -6.54
CA ARG A 176 -8.86 -4.45 -7.17
C ARG A 176 -8.18 -3.73 -8.35
N ILE A 177 -8.93 -2.96 -9.14
CA ILE A 177 -8.35 -2.09 -10.19
C ILE A 177 -7.43 -1.04 -9.56
N ARG A 178 -7.92 -0.32 -8.53
CA ARG A 178 -7.18 0.77 -7.89
C ARG A 178 -5.90 0.27 -7.22
N GLU A 179 -5.97 -0.86 -6.52
CA GLU A 179 -4.80 -1.49 -5.89
C GLU A 179 -3.77 -1.93 -6.93
N SER A 180 -4.23 -2.48 -8.05
CA SER A 180 -3.36 -2.88 -9.15
C SER A 180 -2.64 -1.68 -9.79
N ALA A 181 -3.38 -0.60 -10.04
CA ALA A 181 -2.80 0.65 -10.53
C ALA A 181 -1.82 1.25 -9.51
N LEU A 182 -2.11 1.13 -8.22
CA LEU A 182 -1.31 1.69 -7.15
C LEU A 182 0.06 1.00 -7.03
N TYR A 183 0.14 -0.33 -7.00
CA TYR A 183 1.45 -0.99 -6.92
C TYR A 183 2.29 -0.72 -8.19
N LEU A 184 1.67 -0.67 -9.37
CA LEU A 184 2.36 -0.33 -10.62
C LEU A 184 2.91 1.10 -10.58
N SER A 185 2.16 2.02 -9.98
CA SER A 185 2.55 3.43 -9.84
C SER A 185 3.66 3.63 -8.80
N ILE A 186 3.57 2.95 -7.65
CA ILE A 186 4.55 3.06 -6.57
C ILE A 186 5.89 2.46 -6.99
N LEU A 187 5.86 1.28 -7.61
CA LEU A 187 7.05 0.47 -7.89
C LEU A 187 7.54 0.60 -9.33
N GLY A 188 6.95 1.52 -10.08
CA GLY A 188 7.25 1.75 -11.49
C GLY A 188 7.03 3.21 -11.83
N ASP A 189 6.35 3.44 -12.94
CA ASP A 189 6.03 4.78 -13.42
C ASP A 189 4.50 5.02 -13.36
N PRO A 190 4.05 6.10 -12.67
CA PRO A 190 2.63 6.36 -12.45
C PRO A 190 1.86 6.87 -13.68
N VAL A 191 2.53 7.07 -14.82
CA VAL A 191 1.91 7.49 -16.09
C VAL A 191 1.81 6.30 -17.04
N THR A 192 2.88 5.55 -17.21
CA THR A 192 2.92 4.38 -18.11
C THR A 192 2.35 3.11 -17.47
N GLY A 193 2.38 3.02 -16.14
CA GLY A 193 1.92 1.84 -15.39
C GLY A 193 2.81 0.61 -15.62
N VAL A 194 4.10 0.81 -15.90
CA VAL A 194 5.10 -0.26 -16.05
C VAL A 194 5.96 -0.32 -14.79
N ALA A 195 6.03 -1.48 -14.15
CA ALA A 195 6.82 -1.71 -12.95
C ALA A 195 7.73 -2.95 -13.10
N PRO A 196 9.04 -2.85 -12.81
CA PRO A 196 9.94 -3.99 -12.81
C PRO A 196 9.45 -5.13 -11.90
N LYS A 197 9.52 -6.37 -12.38
CA LYS A 197 9.01 -7.55 -11.64
C LYS A 197 9.76 -7.75 -10.33
N ASN A 198 11.07 -7.53 -10.32
CA ASN A 198 11.87 -7.66 -9.10
C ASN A 198 11.37 -6.70 -8.00
N PHE A 199 11.04 -5.45 -8.34
CA PHE A 199 10.53 -4.48 -7.37
C PHE A 199 9.19 -4.89 -6.79
N VAL A 200 8.26 -5.29 -7.65
CA VAL A 200 6.94 -5.79 -7.23
C VAL A 200 7.07 -7.05 -6.39
N GLN A 201 7.92 -7.99 -6.78
CA GLN A 201 8.11 -9.24 -6.03
C GLN A 201 8.70 -9.01 -4.64
N ILE A 202 9.70 -8.14 -4.50
CA ILE A 202 10.27 -7.75 -3.20
C ILE A 202 9.21 -7.06 -2.33
N PHE A 203 8.50 -6.10 -2.91
CA PHE A 203 7.49 -5.33 -2.16
C PHE A 203 6.39 -6.22 -1.58
N PHE A 204 5.88 -7.20 -2.35
CA PHE A 204 4.83 -8.10 -1.84
C PHE A 204 5.36 -9.17 -0.88
N ARG A 205 6.54 -9.75 -1.15
CA ARG A 205 7.09 -10.85 -0.34
C ARG A 205 7.74 -10.38 0.96
N GLU A 206 8.37 -9.22 0.93
CA GLU A 206 9.16 -8.70 2.05
C GLU A 206 8.53 -7.47 2.71
N GLU A 207 7.51 -6.87 2.08
CA GLU A 207 6.90 -5.62 2.53
C GLU A 207 7.99 -4.58 2.81
N ARG A 208 8.86 -4.44 1.81
CA ARG A 208 10.09 -3.65 1.81
C ARG A 208 10.17 -2.82 0.53
N LEU A 209 10.65 -1.59 0.65
CA LEU A 209 11.04 -0.76 -0.49
C LEU A 209 12.31 -1.34 -1.14
N PRO A 210 12.31 -1.63 -2.46
CA PRO A 210 13.44 -2.24 -3.15
C PRO A 210 14.58 -1.26 -3.47
N VAL A 211 14.97 -0.42 -2.50
CA VAL A 211 15.99 0.64 -2.66
C VAL A 211 17.35 0.05 -3.03
N ALA A 212 17.73 -1.07 -2.39
CA ALA A 212 19.00 -1.76 -2.69
C ALA A 212 19.03 -2.31 -4.13
N GLU A 213 17.86 -2.60 -4.69
CA GLU A 213 17.67 -3.09 -6.05
C GLU A 213 17.53 -1.95 -7.08
N GLY A 214 17.60 -0.69 -6.64
CA GLY A 214 17.59 0.49 -7.49
C GLY A 214 16.25 1.19 -7.61
N TRP A 215 15.24 0.80 -6.81
CA TRP A 215 14.00 1.57 -6.74
C TRP A 215 14.24 2.92 -6.08
N THR A 216 13.60 3.95 -6.64
CA THR A 216 13.53 5.29 -6.05
C THR A 216 12.08 5.73 -6.01
N ARG A 217 11.69 6.42 -4.93
CA ARG A 217 10.39 7.09 -4.82
C ARG A 217 10.12 7.91 -6.07
N SER A 218 8.92 7.77 -6.64
CA SER A 218 8.53 8.48 -7.86
C SER A 218 8.72 9.99 -7.71
N PRO A 219 9.33 10.69 -8.69
CA PRO A 219 9.40 12.15 -8.69
C PRO A 219 8.05 12.80 -9.04
N THR A 220 7.13 12.02 -9.62
CA THR A 220 5.79 12.45 -10.02
C THR A 220 4.78 12.08 -8.94
N LEU A 221 3.98 13.05 -8.49
CA LEU A 221 2.92 12.81 -7.51
C LEU A 221 1.90 11.82 -8.07
N ILE A 222 1.70 10.72 -7.36
CA ILE A 222 0.73 9.68 -7.71
C ILE A 222 -0.65 10.15 -7.22
N THR A 223 -1.58 10.33 -8.15
CA THR A 223 -2.95 10.81 -7.88
C THR A 223 -3.96 9.89 -8.53
N SER A 224 -5.24 10.02 -8.14
CA SER A 224 -6.33 9.34 -8.83
C SER A 224 -6.37 9.70 -10.32
N ALA A 225 -6.03 10.95 -10.66
CA ALA A 225 -5.97 11.42 -12.04
C ALA A 225 -4.82 10.76 -12.82
N SER A 226 -3.62 10.65 -12.24
CA SER A 226 -2.47 10.03 -12.92
C SER A 226 -2.70 8.53 -13.16
N MET A 227 -3.35 7.84 -12.23
CA MET A 227 -3.67 6.41 -12.37
C MET A 227 -4.85 6.13 -13.32
N GLY A 228 -5.70 7.13 -13.60
CA GLY A 228 -6.93 6.95 -14.39
C GLY A 228 -6.76 6.21 -15.72
N PRO A 229 -5.77 6.55 -16.57
CA PRO A 229 -5.50 5.83 -17.82
C PRO A 229 -5.18 4.34 -17.61
N MET A 230 -4.27 4.01 -16.69
CA MET A 230 -3.91 2.60 -16.45
C MET A 230 -5.06 1.82 -15.81
N SER A 231 -5.84 2.43 -14.91
CA SER A 231 -7.02 1.81 -14.30
C SER A 231 -8.05 1.38 -15.35
N ARG A 232 -8.23 2.16 -16.44
CA ARG A 232 -9.11 1.77 -17.55
C ARG A 232 -8.58 0.56 -18.33
N ILE A 233 -7.26 0.48 -18.53
CA ILE A 233 -6.63 -0.66 -19.21
C ILE A 233 -6.77 -1.93 -18.34
N ILE A 234 -6.49 -1.83 -17.04
CA ILE A 234 -6.65 -2.93 -16.07
C ILE A 234 -8.08 -3.43 -16.10
N GLY A 235 -9.07 -2.53 -15.95
CA GLY A 235 -10.48 -2.91 -15.94
C GLY A 235 -10.95 -3.57 -17.25
N ALA A 236 -10.47 -3.09 -18.41
CA ALA A 236 -10.79 -3.71 -19.69
C ALA A 236 -10.17 -5.10 -19.84
N ALA A 237 -8.91 -5.28 -19.42
CA ALA A 237 -8.20 -6.55 -19.51
C ALA A 237 -8.69 -7.60 -18.51
N ALA A 238 -9.37 -7.19 -17.43
CA ALA A 238 -9.94 -8.12 -16.45
C ALA A 238 -11.16 -8.91 -16.95
N VAL A 239 -11.79 -8.49 -18.07
CA VAL A 239 -12.97 -9.13 -18.68
C VAL A 239 -14.01 -9.52 -17.61
N TRP A 240 -14.44 -8.52 -16.85
CA TRP A 240 -15.16 -8.73 -15.59
C TRP A 240 -16.67 -8.81 -15.76
N THR A 241 -17.30 -9.68 -14.98
CA THR A 241 -18.76 -9.71 -14.76
C THR A 241 -19.07 -9.90 -13.28
N ALA A 242 -20.08 -9.18 -12.80
CA ALA A 242 -20.58 -9.32 -11.43
C ALA A 242 -21.21 -10.69 -11.20
N THR A 243 -21.05 -11.26 -10.00
CA THR A 243 -21.77 -12.46 -9.54
C THR A 243 -22.92 -12.13 -8.60
N GLN A 244 -22.91 -10.95 -8.00
CA GLN A 244 -24.02 -10.40 -7.22
C GLN A 244 -24.33 -8.97 -7.64
N ALA A 245 -25.61 -8.58 -7.54
CA ALA A 245 -26.06 -7.23 -7.86
C ALA A 245 -25.96 -6.25 -6.67
N CYS A 246 -26.04 -6.76 -5.44
CA CYS A 246 -25.99 -5.97 -4.22
C CYS A 246 -24.76 -6.36 -3.39
N GLU A 247 -24.16 -5.34 -2.79
CA GLU A 247 -23.01 -5.46 -1.89
C GLU A 247 -23.49 -5.58 -0.45
N PRO A 248 -22.95 -6.50 0.37
CA PRO A 248 -23.08 -6.36 1.81
C PRO A 248 -22.38 -5.06 2.24
N LEU A 249 -23.13 -4.15 2.86
CA LEU A 249 -22.57 -2.89 3.35
C LEU A 249 -22.04 -3.10 4.77
N VAL A 250 -20.79 -3.51 4.87
CA VAL A 250 -20.08 -3.60 6.16
C VAL A 250 -19.64 -2.20 6.56
N ILE A 251 -20.03 -1.79 7.77
CA ILE A 251 -19.67 -0.48 8.34
C ILE A 251 -19.01 -0.60 9.71
N GLY A 252 -18.61 -1.82 10.08
CA GLY A 252 -17.74 -2.11 11.21
C GLY A 252 -17.85 -3.55 11.70
N PRO A 253 -17.12 -3.90 12.78
CA PRO A 253 -17.14 -5.26 13.33
C PRO A 253 -18.56 -5.67 13.71
N ASN A 254 -19.07 -6.73 13.08
CA ASN A 254 -20.44 -7.24 13.28
C ASN A 254 -21.57 -6.24 12.91
N ILE A 255 -21.30 -5.26 12.03
CA ILE A 255 -22.32 -4.31 11.54
C ILE A 255 -22.39 -4.38 10.01
N THR A 256 -23.46 -5.00 9.51
CA THR A 256 -23.76 -5.13 8.06
C THR A 256 -25.18 -4.62 7.79
N LEU A 257 -25.33 -3.77 6.77
CA LEU A 257 -26.60 -3.21 6.30
C LEU A 257 -27.04 -3.85 4.97
#